data_AF-A0A1H2A770-F1
#
_entry.id   AF-A0A1H2A770-F1
#
_cell.length_a   1.000
_cell.length_b   1.000
_cell.length_c   1.000
_cell.angle_alpha   90.00
_cell.angle_beta   90.00
_cell.angle_gamma   90.00
#
_symmetry.space_group_name_H-M   'P 1'
#
loop_
_entity.id
_entity.type
_entity.pdbx_description
1 polymer ?
#
loop_
_entity_poly.entity_id
_entity_poly.type
_entity_poly.pdbx_seq_one_letter_code
_entity_poly.pdbx_strand_id
1 'polypeptide(L)'
;MNDLDRLAVLDPARGREPSAMEWTRSEAFVERVMDGTARVSTSGPAPMARRWAVAGAAAMAAGAVAAIAVPALVPGDAEKAIASWTAMPASRAGEQVMPQARACAANGVGGNSTAEPSDVLLAEQRGDATLLIMRKDDGIVECLMVGDVDRAASMALTDAGGPPPQAEGTINLETMSSYGDGDDQWSNIVGLAGPGVTAVEVRLDSGALLQASVKSGWWAAWWPGPEGGEVDSMTITVHAGDRTTSYRPSELP
;
A
#
# COMPACT_ATOMS: atom_id res chain seq x y z
N MET A 1 -31.61 12.67 16.02
CA MET A 1 -30.47 11.78 16.29
C MET A 1 -29.47 12.04 15.18
N ASN A 2 -28.37 12.71 15.49
CA ASN A 2 -27.38 13.13 14.49
C ASN A 2 -26.50 11.92 14.13
N ASP A 3 -25.93 11.91 12.93
CA ASP A 3 -25.03 10.86 12.44
C ASP A 3 -23.82 10.64 13.38
N LEU A 4 -23.40 11.70 14.07
CA LEU A 4 -22.36 11.64 15.12
C LEU A 4 -22.77 10.78 16.34
N ASP A 5 -24.07 10.73 16.68
CA ASP A 5 -24.56 9.88 17.79
C ASP A 5 -24.45 8.39 17.45
N ARG A 6 -24.51 8.05 16.16
CA ARG A 6 -24.35 6.67 15.66
C ARG A 6 -22.88 6.24 15.68
N LEU A 7 -21.96 7.13 15.32
CA LEU A 7 -20.52 6.84 15.36
C LEU A 7 -19.99 6.68 16.78
N ALA A 8 -20.56 7.41 17.76
CA ALA A 8 -20.19 7.24 19.17
C ALA A 8 -20.46 5.82 19.71
N VAL A 9 -21.28 4.99 19.06
CA VAL A 9 -21.48 3.57 19.43
C VAL A 9 -20.24 2.72 19.10
N LEU A 10 -19.42 3.15 18.15
CA LEU A 10 -18.25 2.42 17.68
C LEU A 10 -16.98 2.77 18.45
N ASP A 11 -17.01 3.75 19.35
CA ASP A 11 -15.86 4.06 20.20
C ASP A 11 -15.69 2.98 21.28
N PRO A 12 -14.65 2.14 21.22
CA PRO A 12 -14.40 1.11 22.23
C PRO A 12 -14.08 1.71 23.61
N ALA A 13 -13.76 3.00 23.70
CA ALA A 13 -13.58 3.72 24.96
C ALA A 13 -14.89 4.33 25.52
N ARG A 14 -16.02 4.17 24.83
CA ARG A 14 -17.30 4.75 25.25
C ARG A 14 -17.68 4.26 26.66
N GLY A 15 -17.93 5.22 27.56
CA GLY A 15 -18.36 4.94 28.93
C GLY A 15 -17.23 4.48 29.87
N ARG A 16 -15.98 4.48 29.40
CA ARG A 16 -14.81 4.28 30.25
C ARG A 16 -14.12 5.62 30.48
N GLU A 17 -14.06 6.05 31.73
CA GLU A 17 -13.23 7.18 32.11
C GLU A 17 -11.77 6.71 32.25
N PRO A 18 -10.81 7.38 31.58
CA PRO A 18 -9.41 7.02 31.74
C PRO A 18 -8.95 7.20 33.19
N SER A 19 -8.15 6.26 33.70
CA SER A 19 -7.54 6.40 35.01
C SER A 19 -6.55 7.58 35.04
N ALA A 20 -6.27 8.12 36.23
CA ALA A 20 -5.30 9.21 36.39
C ALA A 20 -3.92 8.89 35.76
N MET A 21 -3.48 7.62 35.85
CA MET A 21 -2.23 7.17 35.26
C MET A 21 -2.28 7.04 33.72
N GLU A 22 -3.46 6.80 33.14
CA GLU A 22 -3.64 6.86 31.68
C GLU A 22 -3.66 8.30 31.19
N TRP A 23 -4.31 9.19 31.93
CA TRP A 23 -4.28 10.63 31.65
C TRP A 23 -2.85 11.18 31.61
N THR A 24 -2.07 10.93 32.66
CA THR A 24 -0.66 11.35 32.70
C THR A 24 0.17 10.78 31.54
N ARG A 25 -0.13 9.56 31.09
CA ARG A 25 0.58 8.95 29.95
C ARG A 25 0.17 9.58 28.61
N SER A 26 -1.12 9.88 28.43
CA SER A 26 -1.63 10.55 27.23
C SER A 26 -1.11 11.98 27.14
N GLU A 27 -1.11 12.74 28.23
CA GLU A 27 -0.56 14.11 28.27
C GLU A 27 0.93 14.12 27.91
N ALA A 28 1.73 13.28 28.56
CA ALA A 28 3.15 13.17 28.25
C ALA A 28 3.41 12.70 26.81
N PHE A 29 2.50 11.93 26.20
CA PHE A 29 2.59 11.55 24.79
C PHE A 29 2.30 12.73 23.87
N VAL A 30 1.23 13.49 24.14
CA VAL A 30 0.88 14.70 23.38
C VAL A 30 2.02 15.72 23.44
N GLU A 31 2.60 15.97 24.61
CA GLU A 31 3.76 16.87 24.75
C GLU A 31 4.94 16.43 23.88
N ARG A 32 5.28 15.14 23.87
CA ARG A 32 6.37 14.62 23.01
C ARG A 32 6.06 14.75 21.52
N VAL A 33 4.79 14.64 21.11
CA VAL A 33 4.37 14.84 19.71
C VAL A 33 4.52 16.32 19.34
N MET A 34 4.06 17.22 20.20
CA MET A 34 4.17 18.67 19.97
C MET A 34 5.64 19.14 19.95
N ASP A 35 6.50 18.52 20.75
CA ASP A 35 7.94 18.79 20.78
C ASP A 35 8.73 18.08 19.66
N GLY A 36 8.05 17.29 18.80
CA GLY A 36 8.69 16.53 17.72
C GLY A 36 9.66 15.42 18.19
N THR A 37 9.60 15.05 19.48
CA THR A 37 10.51 14.07 20.10
C THR A 37 9.89 12.68 20.21
N ALA A 38 8.62 12.52 19.85
CA ALA A 38 7.93 11.24 19.81
C ALA A 38 8.56 10.30 18.77
N ARG A 39 9.55 9.51 19.19
CA ARG A 39 10.02 8.34 18.42
C ARG A 39 9.07 7.19 18.67
N VAL A 40 8.49 6.64 17.60
CA VAL A 40 7.76 5.37 17.63
C VAL A 40 8.70 4.32 18.22
N SER A 41 8.48 3.99 19.50
CA SER A 41 9.24 2.94 20.15
C SER A 41 8.71 1.62 19.64
N THR A 42 9.36 1.06 18.63
CA THR A 42 9.21 -0.36 18.30
C THR A 42 9.77 -1.17 19.46
N SER A 43 8.90 -1.61 20.35
CA SER A 43 9.21 -2.55 21.42
C SER A 43 9.63 -3.88 20.78
N GLY A 44 10.91 -4.03 20.43
CA GLY A 44 11.48 -5.33 20.11
C GLY A 44 11.50 -6.22 21.35
N PRO A 45 11.28 -7.54 21.22
CA PRO A 45 11.38 -8.45 22.36
C PRO A 45 12.83 -8.55 22.83
N ALA A 46 13.08 -8.24 24.10
CA ALA A 46 14.38 -8.46 24.75
C ALA A 46 14.70 -9.96 24.85
N PRO A 47 15.98 -10.39 24.76
CA PRO A 47 16.33 -11.80 24.86
C PRO A 47 16.28 -12.27 26.32
N MET A 48 15.15 -12.86 26.71
CA MET A 48 15.00 -13.48 28.03
C MET A 48 15.48 -14.93 27.99
N ALA A 49 16.67 -15.16 28.57
CA ALA A 49 17.14 -16.49 28.92
C ALA A 49 16.24 -17.10 30.01
N ARG A 50 15.47 -18.12 29.60
CA ARG A 50 15.16 -19.38 30.31
C ARG A 50 15.10 -19.32 31.86
N ARG A 51 13.90 -19.53 32.44
CA ARG A 51 13.50 -20.76 33.15
C ARG A 51 12.29 -20.58 34.13
N TRP A 52 11.40 -21.60 34.12
CA TRP A 52 10.30 -21.94 35.06
C TRP A 52 9.06 -21.02 35.04
N ALA A 53 7.80 -21.46 35.09
CA ALA A 53 7.13 -22.76 34.97
C ALA A 53 5.61 -22.48 34.85
N VAL A 54 4.93 -23.27 34.00
CA VAL A 54 3.53 -23.74 34.09
C VAL A 54 2.49 -22.83 34.77
N ALA A 55 1.56 -22.29 33.97
CA ALA A 55 0.10 -22.46 34.14
C ALA A 55 -0.67 -21.63 33.09
N GLY A 56 -1.51 -22.29 32.30
CA GLY A 56 -2.91 -21.90 32.21
C GLY A 56 -3.37 -21.60 30.79
N ALA A 57 -4.29 -22.41 30.30
CA ALA A 57 -4.91 -22.29 28.99
C ALA A 57 -5.82 -21.07 28.89
N ALA A 58 -5.77 -20.36 27.76
CA ALA A 58 -6.92 -19.77 27.10
C ALA A 58 -6.53 -19.40 25.66
N ALA A 59 -7.15 -20.08 24.70
CA ALA A 59 -7.16 -19.65 23.32
C ALA A 59 -7.96 -18.34 23.22
N MET A 60 -7.32 -17.26 22.79
CA MET A 60 -8.01 -16.15 22.13
C MET A 60 -7.23 -15.82 20.86
N ALA A 61 -7.84 -16.16 19.73
CA ALA A 61 -7.50 -15.62 18.43
C ALA A 61 -7.74 -14.11 18.48
N ALA A 62 -6.70 -13.35 18.78
CA ALA A 62 -6.67 -11.92 18.54
C ALA A 62 -5.99 -11.72 17.18
N GLY A 63 -6.77 -11.33 16.18
CA GLY A 63 -6.27 -10.95 14.87
C GLY A 63 -5.21 -9.86 15.06
N ALA A 64 -3.96 -10.22 14.80
CA ALA A 64 -2.89 -9.25 14.69
C ALA A 64 -3.14 -8.47 13.40
N VAL A 65 -3.69 -7.27 13.50
CA VAL A 65 -3.46 -6.25 12.48
C VAL A 65 -1.97 -5.97 12.57
N ALA A 66 -1.18 -6.65 11.74
CA ALA A 66 0.23 -6.36 11.61
C ALA A 66 0.34 -4.88 11.22
N ALA A 67 0.96 -4.08 12.08
CA ALA A 67 1.34 -2.74 11.72
C ALA A 67 2.31 -2.86 10.53
N ILE A 68 1.82 -2.53 9.34
CA ILE A 68 2.63 -2.53 8.12
C ILE A 68 3.65 -1.40 8.31
N ALA A 69 4.89 -1.78 8.63
CA ALA A 69 6.01 -0.87 8.64
C ALA A 69 6.33 -0.51 7.18
N VAL A 70 5.78 0.60 6.70
CA VAL A 70 6.20 1.19 5.42
C VAL A 70 7.54 1.89 5.66
N PRO A 71 8.65 1.45 5.05
CA PRO A 71 9.90 2.20 5.15
C PRO A 71 9.69 3.58 4.51
N ALA A 72 9.91 4.64 5.29
CA ALA A 72 9.88 6.00 4.76
C ALA A 72 11.01 6.20 3.74
N LEU A 73 10.71 6.83 2.61
CA LEU A 73 11.72 7.33 1.68
C LEU A 73 12.51 8.47 2.38
N VAL A 74 13.79 8.64 2.02
CA VAL A 74 14.63 9.70 2.58
C VAL A 74 14.23 11.04 1.96
N PRO A 75 14.22 12.15 2.72
CA PRO A 75 14.06 13.49 2.17
C PRO A 75 15.11 13.73 1.06
N GLY A 76 14.67 13.99 -0.17
CA GLY A 76 15.49 14.16 -1.38
C GLY A 76 15.17 13.17 -2.51
N ASP A 77 14.79 11.93 -2.18
CA ASP A 77 14.48 10.92 -3.19
C ASP A 77 13.03 11.09 -3.68
N ALA A 78 12.09 11.37 -2.76
CA ALA A 78 10.71 11.70 -3.10
C ALA A 78 10.65 12.90 -4.06
N GLU A 79 11.37 14.00 -3.80
CA GLU A 79 11.38 15.17 -4.69
C GLU A 79 11.92 14.83 -6.10
N LYS A 80 12.88 13.90 -6.23
CA LYS A 80 13.38 13.46 -7.55
C LYS A 80 12.36 12.60 -8.31
N ALA A 81 11.67 11.68 -7.62
CA ALA A 81 10.58 10.92 -8.23
C ALA A 81 9.51 11.86 -8.75
N ILE A 82 9.10 12.85 -7.93
CA ILE A 82 8.08 13.83 -8.29
C ILE A 82 8.52 14.65 -9.51
N ALA A 83 9.76 15.14 -9.53
CA ALA A 83 10.27 15.99 -10.60
C ALA A 83 10.38 15.29 -11.97
N SER A 84 10.64 13.99 -11.97
CA SER A 84 10.82 13.19 -13.19
C SER A 84 9.56 12.43 -13.61
N TRP A 85 8.50 12.46 -12.79
CA TRP A 85 7.30 11.67 -12.98
C TRP A 85 6.56 11.97 -14.30
N THR A 86 5.94 10.93 -14.87
CA THR A 86 5.11 11.03 -16.08
C THR A 86 3.80 10.26 -15.92
N ALA A 87 2.71 10.78 -16.48
CA ALA A 87 1.39 10.13 -16.43
C ALA A 87 1.30 8.83 -17.26
N MET A 88 2.20 8.66 -18.23
CA MET A 88 2.31 7.46 -19.05
C MET A 88 3.44 6.56 -18.53
N PRO A 89 3.16 5.28 -18.23
CA PRO A 89 4.14 4.35 -17.69
C PRO A 89 5.05 3.77 -18.77
N ALA A 90 6.33 3.55 -18.45
CA ALA A 90 7.25 2.77 -19.26
C ALA A 90 7.36 1.35 -18.71
N SER A 91 6.96 0.33 -19.49
CA SER A 91 7.06 -1.06 -19.04
C SER A 91 8.52 -1.50 -18.85
N ARG A 92 8.79 -2.23 -17.76
CA ARG A 92 10.07 -2.88 -17.47
C ARG A 92 9.91 -4.40 -17.43
N ALA A 93 10.93 -5.13 -17.87
CA ALA A 93 10.89 -6.60 -17.92
C ALA A 93 12.29 -7.23 -17.92
N GLY A 94 12.35 -8.51 -17.53
CA GLY A 94 13.58 -9.30 -17.54
C GLY A 94 14.67 -8.65 -16.70
N GLU A 95 15.91 -8.70 -17.18
CA GLU A 95 17.08 -8.14 -16.48
C GLU A 95 16.96 -6.65 -16.14
N GLN A 96 16.11 -5.88 -16.83
CA GLN A 96 15.97 -4.44 -16.58
C GLN A 96 15.38 -4.10 -15.21
N VAL A 97 14.60 -5.01 -14.61
CA VAL A 97 13.91 -4.79 -13.33
C VAL A 97 14.52 -5.61 -12.20
N MET A 98 15.50 -6.47 -12.48
CA MET A 98 16.02 -7.40 -11.48
C MET A 98 16.68 -6.75 -10.25
N PRO A 99 17.39 -5.60 -10.36
CA PRO A 99 17.88 -4.90 -9.17
C PRO A 99 16.74 -4.53 -8.20
N GLN A 100 15.64 -3.97 -8.74
CA GLN A 100 14.44 -3.59 -8.00
C GLN A 100 13.70 -4.82 -7.44
N ALA A 101 13.55 -5.86 -8.26
CA ALA A 101 12.89 -7.10 -7.84
C ALA A 101 13.63 -7.76 -6.67
N ARG A 102 14.98 -7.77 -6.69
CA ARG A 102 15.80 -8.30 -5.59
C ARG A 102 15.63 -7.50 -4.30
N ALA A 103 15.57 -6.18 -4.39
CA ALA A 103 15.30 -5.34 -3.23
C ALA A 103 13.90 -5.59 -2.65
N CYS A 104 12.89 -5.70 -3.50
CA CYS A 104 11.53 -6.07 -3.10
C CYS A 104 11.47 -7.48 -2.48
N ALA A 105 12.22 -8.45 -3.02
CA ALA A 105 12.23 -9.81 -2.48
C ALA A 105 12.92 -9.90 -1.12
N ALA A 106 13.95 -9.06 -0.92
CA ALA A 106 14.68 -8.95 0.34
C ALA A 106 13.93 -8.16 1.42
N ASN A 107 12.89 -7.39 1.07
CA ASN A 107 12.03 -6.74 2.06
C ASN A 107 11.26 -7.80 2.88
N GLY A 108 10.89 -7.48 4.11
CA GLY A 108 10.17 -8.41 4.99
C GLY A 108 8.65 -8.50 4.74
N VAL A 109 8.12 -7.79 3.75
CA VAL A 109 6.69 -7.80 3.42
C VAL A 109 6.38 -9.00 2.53
N GLY A 110 5.41 -9.84 2.93
CA GLY A 110 5.12 -11.10 2.21
C GLY A 110 6.24 -12.13 2.31
N GLY A 111 6.98 -12.14 3.43
CA GLY A 111 8.10 -13.05 3.68
C GLY A 111 9.39 -12.58 3.00
N ASN A 112 10.49 -13.30 3.21
CA ASN A 112 11.73 -13.08 2.46
C ASN A 112 11.83 -14.12 1.35
N SER A 113 12.13 -13.71 0.13
CA SER A 113 12.30 -14.62 -1.01
C SER A 113 13.52 -14.25 -1.86
N THR A 114 13.84 -15.10 -2.84
CA THR A 114 14.77 -14.77 -3.93
C THR A 114 13.96 -14.35 -5.14
N ALA A 115 14.34 -13.24 -5.79
CA ALA A 115 13.66 -12.77 -7.00
C ALA A 115 14.18 -13.49 -8.24
N GLU A 116 13.29 -14.13 -8.99
CA GLU A 116 13.49 -14.57 -10.36
C GLU A 116 12.68 -13.70 -11.34
N PRO A 117 13.07 -13.60 -12.62
CA PRO A 117 12.32 -12.82 -13.61
C PRO A 117 10.84 -13.23 -13.76
N SER A 118 10.52 -14.51 -13.52
CA SER A 118 9.15 -15.03 -13.55
C SER A 118 8.27 -14.57 -12.40
N ASP A 119 8.87 -14.08 -11.31
CA ASP A 119 8.13 -13.63 -10.13
C ASP A 119 7.55 -12.24 -10.34
N VAL A 120 8.12 -11.45 -11.27
CA VAL A 120 7.66 -10.10 -11.59
C VAL A 120 6.43 -10.16 -12.50
N LEU A 121 5.26 -9.92 -11.92
CA LEU A 121 3.98 -9.98 -12.60
C LEU A 121 3.74 -8.71 -13.44
N LEU A 122 4.10 -7.56 -12.88
CA LEU A 122 4.00 -6.24 -13.50
C LEU A 122 5.17 -5.39 -13.02
N ALA A 123 5.79 -4.65 -13.93
CA ALA A 123 6.78 -3.63 -13.58
C ALA A 123 6.70 -2.46 -14.55
N GLU A 124 6.73 -1.26 -13.98
CA GLU A 124 6.57 -0.02 -14.71
C GLU A 124 7.42 1.09 -14.09
N GLN A 125 7.84 2.04 -14.91
CA GLN A 125 8.66 3.17 -14.50
C GLN A 125 8.02 4.49 -14.96
N ARG A 126 8.00 5.45 -14.05
CA ARG A 126 7.67 6.86 -14.31
C ARG A 126 8.75 7.71 -13.67
N GLY A 127 9.48 8.46 -14.49
CA GLY A 127 10.67 9.15 -14.03
C GLY A 127 11.70 8.17 -13.44
N ASP A 128 12.24 8.50 -12.28
CA ASP A 128 13.25 7.69 -11.57
C ASP A 128 12.65 6.59 -10.68
N ALA A 129 11.32 6.50 -10.63
CA ALA A 129 10.63 5.57 -9.75
C ALA A 129 10.07 4.36 -10.51
N THR A 130 10.22 3.19 -9.90
CA THR A 130 9.76 1.90 -10.43
C THR A 130 8.72 1.31 -9.49
N LEU A 131 7.52 1.07 -10.00
CA LEU A 131 6.50 0.26 -9.34
C LEU A 131 6.56 -1.15 -9.89
N LEU A 132 6.52 -2.14 -9.00
CA LEU A 132 6.42 -3.54 -9.39
C LEU A 132 5.43 -4.32 -8.52
N ILE A 133 4.79 -5.30 -9.14
CA ILE A 133 3.97 -6.31 -8.49
C ILE A 133 4.68 -7.63 -8.68
N MET A 134 4.95 -8.32 -7.58
CA MET A 134 5.78 -9.51 -7.58
C MET A 134 5.22 -10.60 -6.67
N ARG A 135 5.38 -11.84 -7.12
CA ARG A 135 5.12 -13.04 -6.32
C ARG A 135 6.24 -13.26 -5.31
N LYS A 136 5.85 -13.56 -4.08
CA LYS A 136 6.73 -14.03 -3.00
C LYS A 136 6.15 -15.32 -2.43
N ASP A 137 6.89 -15.96 -1.53
CA ASP A 137 6.50 -17.26 -0.96
C ASP A 137 5.16 -17.16 -0.20
N ASP A 138 4.95 -16.07 0.53
CA ASP A 138 3.76 -15.88 1.36
C ASP A 138 2.63 -15.10 0.66
N GLY A 139 2.80 -14.73 -0.62
CA GLY A 139 1.77 -13.96 -1.32
C GLY A 139 2.24 -13.16 -2.52
N ILE A 140 1.51 -12.08 -2.81
CA ILE A 140 1.86 -11.11 -3.85
C ILE A 140 2.03 -9.76 -3.17
N VAL A 141 3.07 -9.04 -3.57
CA VAL A 141 3.40 -7.74 -3.00
C VAL A 141 3.51 -6.68 -4.08
N GLU A 142 3.20 -5.45 -3.69
CA GLU A 142 3.58 -4.25 -4.41
C GLU A 142 4.86 -3.68 -3.79
N CYS A 143 5.75 -3.18 -4.64
CA CYS A 143 6.92 -2.40 -4.24
C CYS A 143 7.04 -1.16 -5.13
N LEU A 144 7.12 0.02 -4.51
CA LEU A 144 7.51 1.28 -5.15
C LEU A 144 8.90 1.66 -4.69
N MET A 145 9.82 1.80 -5.64
CA MET A 145 11.20 2.23 -5.40
C MET A 145 11.44 3.55 -6.08
N VAL A 146 12.13 4.44 -5.39
CA VAL A 146 12.50 5.77 -5.89
C VAL A 146 14.01 5.91 -5.77
N GLY A 147 14.70 6.20 -6.88
CA GLY A 147 16.14 6.41 -6.84
C GLY A 147 16.92 5.13 -6.54
N ASP A 148 17.73 5.13 -5.47
CA ASP A 148 18.58 3.99 -5.10
C ASP A 148 17.73 2.79 -4.67
N VAL A 149 18.08 1.62 -5.23
CA VAL A 149 17.30 0.37 -5.15
C VAL A 149 17.17 -0.21 -3.74
N ASP A 150 17.87 0.31 -2.73
CA ASP A 150 17.96 -0.29 -1.41
C ASP A 150 16.74 -0.02 -0.51
N ARG A 151 15.77 0.81 -0.96
CA ARG A 151 14.54 1.08 -0.22
C ARG A 151 13.31 1.02 -1.12
N ALA A 152 12.35 0.19 -0.73
CA ALA A 152 11.05 0.07 -1.37
C ALA A 152 9.95 0.36 -0.36
N ALA A 153 9.05 1.30 -0.66
CA ALA A 153 7.73 1.31 -0.04
C ALA A 153 7.00 0.05 -0.52
N SER A 154 6.53 -0.78 0.41
CA SER A 154 6.05 -2.12 0.07
C SER A 154 4.79 -2.48 0.82
N MET A 155 3.87 -3.19 0.16
CA MET A 155 2.59 -3.61 0.72
C MET A 155 2.25 -5.03 0.23
N ALA A 156 1.65 -5.84 1.10
CA ALA A 156 1.06 -7.11 0.70
C ALA A 156 -0.28 -6.86 -0.02
N LEU A 157 -0.44 -7.46 -1.20
CA LEU A 157 -1.67 -7.38 -1.99
C LEU A 157 -2.56 -8.61 -1.75
N THR A 158 -1.97 -9.81 -1.79
CA THR A 158 -2.70 -11.07 -1.55
C THR A 158 -1.86 -12.03 -0.72
N ASP A 159 -2.52 -12.96 -0.05
CA ASP A 159 -1.88 -14.11 0.59
C ASP A 159 -1.42 -15.17 -0.43
N ALA A 160 -0.73 -16.21 0.03
CA ALA A 160 -0.14 -17.30 -0.78
C ALA A 160 -1.15 -18.05 -1.69
N GLY A 161 -2.45 -17.96 -1.42
CA GLY A 161 -3.51 -18.52 -2.28
C GLY A 161 -3.65 -17.82 -3.63
N GLY A 162 -3.08 -16.62 -3.76
CA GLY A 162 -3.24 -15.76 -4.92
C GLY A 162 -4.63 -15.14 -5.03
N PRO A 163 -4.82 -14.24 -6.00
CA PRO A 163 -6.08 -13.54 -6.18
C PRO A 163 -7.17 -14.45 -6.75
N PRO A 164 -8.45 -14.18 -6.44
CA PRO A 164 -9.56 -14.84 -7.13
C PRO A 164 -9.57 -14.50 -8.63
N PRO A 165 -10.01 -15.43 -9.49
CA PRO A 165 -10.16 -15.15 -10.92
C PRO A 165 -11.11 -13.98 -11.18
N GLN A 166 -10.73 -13.11 -12.12
CA GLN A 166 -11.54 -11.98 -12.53
C GLN A 166 -12.45 -12.32 -13.71
N ALA A 167 -13.64 -11.71 -13.74
CA ALA A 167 -14.55 -11.84 -14.87
C ALA A 167 -14.00 -11.16 -16.13
N GLU A 168 -14.47 -11.58 -17.31
CA GLU A 168 -13.98 -11.05 -18.58
C GLU A 168 -14.32 -9.57 -18.76
N GLY A 169 -13.31 -8.77 -19.06
CA GLY A 169 -13.41 -7.33 -19.29
C GLY A 169 -13.76 -6.52 -18.05
N THR A 170 -13.60 -7.08 -16.85
CA THR A 170 -13.77 -6.35 -15.58
C THR A 170 -12.42 -6.17 -14.88
N ILE A 171 -12.39 -5.26 -13.92
CA ILE A 171 -11.29 -5.11 -12.97
C ILE A 171 -11.86 -5.17 -11.56
N ASN A 172 -11.02 -5.44 -10.56
CA ASN A 172 -11.33 -5.11 -9.17
C ASN A 172 -10.32 -4.08 -8.64
N LEU A 173 -10.55 -3.65 -7.40
CA LEU A 173 -9.61 -2.89 -6.58
C LEU A 173 -9.07 -3.78 -5.46
N GLU A 174 -7.75 -3.95 -5.39
CA GLU A 174 -7.09 -4.64 -4.28
C GLU A 174 -6.68 -3.66 -3.18
N THR A 175 -6.05 -2.56 -3.58
CA THR A 175 -5.64 -1.50 -2.65
C THR A 175 -5.61 -0.14 -3.32
N MET A 176 -5.87 0.87 -2.51
CA MET A 176 -5.62 2.27 -2.83
C MET A 176 -5.03 2.90 -1.58
N SER A 177 -3.88 3.54 -1.71
CA SER A 177 -3.21 4.13 -0.57
C SER A 177 -2.56 5.46 -0.93
N SER A 178 -2.18 6.21 0.09
CA SER A 178 -1.45 7.45 -0.04
C SER A 178 -0.47 7.58 1.10
N TYR A 179 0.67 8.18 0.82
CA TYR A 179 1.75 8.37 1.76
C TYR A 179 2.39 9.74 1.57
N GLY A 180 2.71 10.41 2.67
CA GLY A 180 3.15 11.80 2.67
C GLY A 180 1.98 12.77 2.84
N ASP A 181 2.26 14.06 2.74
CA ASP A 181 1.30 15.14 2.92
C ASP A 181 1.56 16.24 1.87
N GLY A 182 0.49 16.89 1.41
CA GLY A 182 0.60 18.02 0.49
C GLY A 182 1.28 17.65 -0.84
N ASP A 183 2.23 18.47 -1.28
CA ASP A 183 2.92 18.27 -2.56
C ASP A 183 3.90 17.09 -2.55
N ASP A 184 4.32 16.64 -1.36
CA ASP A 184 5.21 15.48 -1.17
C ASP A 184 4.43 14.16 -1.05
N GLN A 185 3.09 14.24 -1.03
CA GLN A 185 2.24 13.05 -1.06
C GLN A 185 2.44 12.31 -2.39
N TRP A 186 2.36 10.99 -2.32
CA TRP A 186 2.10 10.16 -3.48
C TRP A 186 1.00 9.16 -3.16
N SER A 187 0.29 8.77 -4.20
CA SER A 187 -0.84 7.87 -4.12
C SER A 187 -0.68 6.75 -5.13
N ASN A 188 -1.26 5.60 -4.82
CA ASN A 188 -1.29 4.46 -5.72
C ASN A 188 -2.68 3.82 -5.71
N ILE A 189 -2.95 3.10 -6.78
CA ILE A 189 -4.12 2.28 -6.93
C ILE A 189 -3.73 1.01 -7.69
N VAL A 190 -4.06 -0.13 -7.10
CA VAL A 190 -3.67 -1.44 -7.62
C VAL A 190 -4.86 -2.37 -7.56
N GLY A 191 -5.03 -3.17 -8.60
CA GLY A 191 -6.05 -4.20 -8.61
C GLY A 191 -5.82 -5.26 -9.66
N LEU A 192 -6.80 -6.15 -9.78
CA LEU A 192 -6.78 -7.24 -10.73
C LEU A 192 -7.48 -6.85 -12.02
N ALA A 193 -6.93 -7.30 -13.13
CA ALA A 193 -7.48 -7.11 -14.47
C ALA A 193 -7.94 -8.45 -15.04
N GLY A 194 -9.22 -8.52 -15.40
CA GLY A 194 -9.78 -9.69 -16.06
C GLY A 194 -9.30 -9.89 -17.49
N PRO A 195 -9.52 -11.10 -18.05
CA PRO A 195 -9.22 -11.36 -19.44
C PRO A 195 -9.87 -10.32 -20.36
N GLY A 196 -9.15 -9.90 -21.41
CA GLY A 196 -9.66 -8.94 -22.39
C GLY A 196 -9.54 -7.47 -21.98
N VAL A 197 -9.17 -7.14 -20.73
CA VAL A 197 -8.80 -5.76 -20.35
C VAL A 197 -7.47 -5.40 -21.00
N THR A 198 -7.45 -4.35 -21.81
CA THR A 198 -6.28 -3.92 -22.59
C THR A 198 -5.69 -2.60 -22.10
N ALA A 199 -6.47 -1.77 -21.43
CA ALA A 199 -6.02 -0.53 -20.83
C ALA A 199 -6.93 -0.15 -19.66
N VAL A 200 -6.33 0.53 -18.68
CA VAL A 200 -7.04 1.21 -17.60
C VAL A 200 -6.50 2.63 -17.53
N GLU A 201 -7.39 3.61 -17.42
CA GLU A 201 -7.07 5.01 -17.21
C GLU A 201 -7.61 5.46 -15.87
N VAL A 202 -6.84 6.29 -15.16
CA VAL A 202 -7.27 6.95 -13.92
C VAL A 202 -7.33 8.44 -14.20
N ARG A 203 -8.50 9.04 -14.00
CA ARG A 203 -8.71 10.48 -14.10
C ARG A 203 -8.95 11.04 -12.71
N LEU A 204 -8.03 11.89 -12.26
CA LEU A 204 -8.15 12.58 -10.98
C LEU A 204 -9.16 13.73 -11.08
N ASP A 205 -9.62 14.23 -9.94
CA ASP A 205 -10.58 15.33 -9.87
C ASP A 205 -10.02 16.65 -10.42
N SER A 206 -8.70 16.86 -10.42
CA SER A 206 -8.07 17.97 -11.15
C SER A 206 -8.23 17.89 -12.67
N GLY A 207 -8.65 16.73 -13.19
CA GLY A 207 -8.72 16.42 -14.61
C GLY A 207 -7.44 15.81 -15.18
N ALA A 208 -6.40 15.61 -14.36
CA ALA A 208 -5.21 14.87 -14.77
C ALA A 208 -5.59 13.44 -15.18
N LEU A 209 -5.09 12.99 -16.33
CA LEU A 209 -5.33 11.66 -16.87
C LEU A 209 -4.06 10.83 -16.82
N LEU A 210 -4.15 9.66 -16.21
CA LEU A 210 -3.06 8.72 -16.00
C LEU A 210 -3.37 7.42 -16.70
N GLN A 211 -2.39 6.89 -17.42
CA GLN A 211 -2.50 5.55 -17.97
C GLN A 211 -1.97 4.56 -16.93
N ALA A 212 -2.78 3.58 -16.53
CA ALA A 212 -2.31 2.49 -15.68
C ALA A 212 -1.51 1.48 -16.51
N SER A 213 -0.56 0.81 -15.87
CA SER A 213 0.05 -0.40 -16.43
C SER A 213 -0.93 -1.55 -16.30
N VAL A 214 -1.06 -2.39 -17.33
CA VAL A 214 -1.89 -3.61 -17.31
C VAL A 214 -1.04 -4.78 -17.80
N LYS A 215 -0.82 -5.79 -16.96
CA LYS A 215 -0.01 -6.96 -17.31
C LYS A 215 -0.29 -8.14 -16.37
N SER A 216 -0.28 -9.36 -16.91
CA SER A 216 -0.37 -10.60 -16.12
C SER A 216 -1.58 -10.67 -15.17
N GLY A 217 -2.72 -10.09 -15.57
CA GLY A 217 -3.93 -10.04 -14.75
C GLY A 217 -3.90 -8.99 -13.63
N TRP A 218 -2.94 -8.07 -13.65
CA TRP A 218 -2.83 -6.95 -12.73
C TRP A 218 -2.92 -5.62 -13.47
N TRP A 219 -3.42 -4.60 -12.76
CA TRP A 219 -3.29 -3.22 -13.18
C TRP A 219 -2.80 -2.35 -12.02
N ALA A 220 -2.05 -1.30 -12.34
CA ALA A 220 -1.53 -0.37 -11.35
C ALA A 220 -1.31 1.03 -11.92
N ALA A 221 -1.58 2.04 -11.12
CA ALA A 221 -1.18 3.42 -11.35
C ALA A 221 -0.71 4.06 -10.05
N TRP A 222 0.21 5.02 -10.17
CA TRP A 222 0.65 5.83 -9.04
C TRP A 222 1.01 7.23 -9.51
N TRP A 223 0.87 8.20 -8.62
CA TRP A 223 1.08 9.61 -8.92
C TRP A 223 1.51 10.41 -7.71
N PRO A 224 2.28 11.48 -7.93
CA PRO A 224 2.61 12.44 -6.89
C PRO A 224 1.53 13.51 -6.75
N GLY A 225 1.58 14.24 -5.64
CA GLY A 225 0.74 15.38 -5.33
C GLY A 225 -0.35 15.07 -4.31
N PRO A 226 -1.08 16.10 -3.89
CA PRO A 226 -2.05 16.01 -2.79
C PRO A 226 -3.33 15.26 -3.16
N GLU A 227 -3.54 14.98 -4.44
CA GLU A 227 -4.72 14.23 -4.91
C GLU A 227 -4.55 12.74 -4.58
N GLY A 228 -5.61 12.13 -4.06
CA GLY A 228 -5.61 10.72 -3.64
C GLY A 228 -5.83 10.57 -2.14
N GLY A 229 -6.04 9.33 -1.70
CA GLY A 229 -6.33 9.00 -0.29
C GLY A 229 -7.82 9.09 0.08
N GLU A 230 -8.60 9.86 -0.68
CA GLU A 230 -10.06 9.87 -0.61
C GLU A 230 -10.64 8.85 -1.59
N VAL A 231 -11.61 8.07 -1.11
CA VAL A 231 -12.36 7.18 -1.99
C VAL A 231 -13.33 8.01 -2.83
N ASP A 232 -13.41 7.71 -4.13
CA ASP A 232 -14.32 8.32 -5.12
C ASP A 232 -14.03 9.76 -5.57
N SER A 233 -12.84 10.29 -5.31
CA SER A 233 -12.30 11.52 -5.91
C SER A 233 -11.54 11.28 -7.22
N MET A 234 -11.88 10.19 -7.92
CA MET A 234 -11.31 9.85 -9.21
C MET A 234 -12.27 8.97 -10.02
N THR A 235 -12.07 8.95 -11.33
CA THR A 235 -12.77 8.04 -12.26
C THR A 235 -11.78 7.04 -12.84
N ILE A 236 -12.14 5.77 -12.80
CA ILE A 236 -11.39 4.68 -13.43
C ILE A 236 -12.11 4.29 -14.72
N THR A 237 -11.44 4.41 -15.85
CA THR A 237 -11.96 4.00 -17.16
C THR A 237 -11.26 2.71 -17.62
N VAL A 238 -12.04 1.68 -17.93
CA VAL A 238 -11.56 0.35 -18.33
C VAL A 238 -11.87 0.13 -19.79
N HIS A 239 -10.86 -0.29 -20.56
CA HIS A 239 -11.01 -0.67 -21.96
C HIS A 239 -10.86 -2.19 -22.11
N ALA A 240 -11.88 -2.84 -22.66
CA ALA A 240 -11.91 -4.28 -22.89
C ALA A 240 -12.52 -4.63 -24.26
N GLY A 241 -11.68 -4.89 -25.25
CA GLY A 241 -12.09 -4.99 -26.65
C GLY A 241 -12.72 -3.68 -27.12
N ASP A 242 -13.93 -3.75 -27.67
CA ASP A 242 -14.68 -2.56 -28.12
C ASP A 242 -15.47 -1.89 -26.99
N ARG A 243 -15.43 -2.43 -25.77
CA ARG A 243 -16.16 -1.89 -24.62
C ARG A 243 -15.27 -0.93 -23.82
N THR A 244 -15.85 0.19 -23.42
CA THR A 244 -15.26 1.12 -22.45
C THR A 244 -16.28 1.36 -21.33
N THR A 245 -15.87 1.16 -20.09
CA THR A 245 -16.70 1.39 -18.90
C THR A 245 -15.96 2.29 -17.92
N SER A 246 -16.71 3.12 -17.18
CA SER A 246 -16.14 4.03 -16.19
C SER A 246 -16.79 3.78 -14.84
N TYR A 247 -15.99 3.85 -13.78
CA TYR A 247 -16.39 3.57 -12.41
C TYR A 247 -15.79 4.63 -11.48
N ARG A 248 -16.48 4.90 -10.39
CA ARG A 248 -15.79 5.34 -9.16
C ARG A 248 -15.12 4.12 -8.51
N PRO A 249 -14.01 4.29 -7.76
CA PRO A 249 -13.38 3.22 -7.00
C PRO A 249 -14.36 2.35 -6.19
N SER A 250 -15.34 2.94 -5.51
CA SER A 250 -16.33 2.20 -4.70
C SER A 250 -17.37 1.43 -5.51
N GLU A 251 -17.48 1.69 -6.81
CA GLU A 251 -18.42 1.06 -7.74
C GLU A 251 -17.77 -0.11 -8.51
N LEU A 252 -16.48 -0.37 -8.28
CA LEU A 252 -15.80 -1.49 -8.90
C LEU A 252 -16.40 -2.84 -8.41
N PRO A 253 -16.56 -3.82 -9.32
CA PRO A 253 -17.22 -5.08 -9.04
C PRO A 253 -16.41 -6.03 -8.14
#